data_AF-A0A1Q3AUZ6-F1
#
_entry.id   AF-A0A1Q3AUZ6-F1
#
_cell.length_a   1.000
_cell.length_b   1.000
_cell.length_c   1.000
_cell.angle_alpha   90.00
_cell.angle_beta   90.00
_cell.angle_gamma   90.00
#
_symmetry.space_group_name_H-M   'P 1'
#
loop_
_entity.id
_entity.type
_entity.pdbx_description
1 polymer ?
#
loop_
_entity_poly.entity_id
_entity_poly.type
_entity_poly.pdbx_seq_one_letter_code
_entity_poly.pdbx_strand_id
1 'polypeptide(L)'
;QRRLRDVSVPTIHNLDIPDDQRSENLPEFCIDAGSAGNIARFINHSCEPNLFVQCVLSSHNDIKLATVVLFAADNIPPLQELTYDYGYALDSVYGPDGRILQMPCYCGAAYCRKRLF
;
A
#
# COMPACT_ATOMS: atom_id res chain seq x y z
N GLN A 1 -21.89 9.24 6.19
CA GLN A 1 -20.70 9.83 6.84
C GLN A 1 -19.47 9.17 6.21
N ARG A 2 -18.96 9.69 5.09
CA ARG A 2 -17.80 9.12 4.39
C ARG A 2 -16.56 9.48 5.21
N ARG A 3 -15.96 8.51 5.91
CA ARG A 3 -14.67 8.71 6.58
C ARG A 3 -13.61 8.96 5.51
N LEU A 4 -12.72 9.91 5.78
CA LEU A 4 -11.67 10.39 4.87
C LEU A 4 -11.00 9.21 4.16
N ARG A 5 -11.00 9.26 2.83
CA ARG A 5 -10.28 8.32 1.95
C ARG A 5 -8.76 8.50 2.02
N ASP A 6 -8.31 9.45 2.84
CA ASP A 6 -6.93 9.93 2.87
C ASP A 6 -6.26 9.49 4.17
N VAL A 7 -5.96 8.19 4.28
CA VAL A 7 -4.74 7.78 4.97
C VAL A 7 -3.79 7.36 3.87
N SER A 8 -3.26 8.35 3.17
CA SER A 8 -2.15 8.16 2.26
C SER A 8 -0.99 7.66 3.11
N VAL A 9 -0.64 6.37 2.98
CA VAL A 9 0.76 5.97 3.22
C VAL A 9 1.59 6.92 2.35
N PRO A 10 2.63 7.60 2.89
CA PRO A 10 3.31 8.68 2.18
C PRO A 10 3.70 8.20 0.79
N THR A 11 2.97 8.66 -0.22
CA THR A 11 3.25 8.30 -1.61
C THR A 11 4.52 9.05 -1.96
N ILE A 12 5.60 8.30 -2.21
CA ILE A 12 6.90 8.85 -2.58
C ILE A 12 6.77 9.47 -3.98
N HIS A 13 6.32 10.72 -4.02
CA HIS A 13 6.51 11.61 -5.14
C HIS A 13 6.99 12.94 -4.60
N ASN A 14 8.30 13.14 -4.66
CA ASN A 14 8.91 14.44 -4.76
C ASN A 14 10.24 14.25 -5.49
N LEU A 15 10.18 14.30 -6.83
CA LEU A 15 11.37 14.26 -7.70
C LEU A 15 12.19 15.57 -7.63
N ASP A 16 11.78 16.53 -6.79
CA ASP A 16 12.41 17.86 -6.66
C ASP A 16 13.14 18.09 -5.31
N ILE A 17 13.35 17.06 -4.49
CA ILE A 17 14.03 17.20 -3.19
C ILE A 17 15.55 16.97 -3.32
N PRO A 18 16.42 17.88 -2.84
CA PRO A 18 17.88 17.69 -2.79
C PRO A 18 18.27 16.39 -2.06
N ASP A 19 19.34 15.73 -2.53
CA ASP A 19 19.78 14.39 -2.12
C ASP A 19 19.91 14.19 -0.59
N ASP A 20 20.25 15.25 0.15
CA ASP A 20 20.39 15.25 1.62
C ASP A 20 19.07 15.09 2.40
N GLN A 21 17.89 15.33 1.80
CA GLN A 21 16.58 15.23 2.48
C GLN A 21 15.78 13.97 2.10
N ARG A 22 16.31 13.13 1.21
CA ARG A 22 15.66 11.89 0.75
C ARG A 22 15.57 10.82 1.84
N SER A 23 16.48 10.89 2.83
CA SER A 23 16.58 9.95 3.95
C SER A 23 15.44 10.09 4.98
N GLU A 24 14.82 11.26 5.13
CA GLU A 24 13.83 11.52 6.18
C GLU A 24 12.41 11.02 5.84
N ASN A 25 12.15 10.61 4.59
CA ASN A 25 10.81 10.23 4.11
C ASN A 25 10.69 8.76 3.67
N LEU A 26 11.76 7.96 3.74
CA LEU A 26 11.66 6.53 3.51
C LEU A 26 11.24 5.80 4.81
N PRO A 27 10.38 4.77 4.73
CA PRO A 27 10.07 3.96 5.89
C PRO A 27 11.34 3.25 6.37
N GLU A 28 11.69 3.45 7.65
CA GLU A 28 12.85 2.83 8.30
C GLU A 28 12.67 1.32 8.51
N PHE A 29 11.41 0.88 8.70
CA PHE A 29 11.07 -0.51 8.95
C PHE A 29 10.02 -1.00 7.95
N CYS A 30 10.03 -2.31 7.68
CA CYS A 30 9.02 -2.98 6.86
C CYS A 30 8.63 -4.33 7.47
N ILE A 31 7.46 -4.84 7.07
CA ILE A 31 7.01 -6.19 7.39
C ILE A 31 7.26 -7.07 6.16
N ASP A 32 8.22 -7.99 6.25
CA ASP A 32 8.48 -8.98 5.20
C ASP A 32 7.73 -10.28 5.49
N ALA A 33 6.70 -10.56 4.69
CA ALA A 33 5.91 -11.80 4.76
C ALA A 33 6.29 -12.81 3.66
N GLY A 34 7.46 -12.68 3.03
CA GLY A 34 7.91 -13.53 1.92
C GLY A 34 7.95 -15.01 2.29
N SER A 35 8.60 -15.35 3.40
CA SER A 35 8.78 -16.74 3.86
C SER A 35 7.89 -17.13 5.04
N ALA A 36 7.54 -16.17 5.91
CA ALA A 36 6.71 -16.39 7.09
C ALA A 36 5.75 -15.22 7.29
N GLY A 37 4.47 -15.51 7.53
CA GLY A 37 3.44 -14.48 7.70
C GLY A 37 2.07 -15.12 7.93
N ASN A 38 1.06 -14.28 8.19
CA ASN A 38 -0.32 -14.72 8.34
C ASN A 38 -1.09 -14.63 7.00
N ILE A 39 -2.41 -14.76 7.04
CA ILE A 39 -3.29 -14.72 5.86
C ILE A 39 -3.23 -13.39 5.09
N ALA A 40 -2.84 -12.28 5.72
CA ALA A 40 -2.87 -10.96 5.10
C ALA A 40 -1.96 -10.87 3.87
N ARG A 41 -0.88 -11.67 3.81
CA ARG A 41 0.04 -11.74 2.65
C ARG A 41 -0.61 -12.19 1.34
N PHE A 42 -1.82 -12.76 1.40
CA PHE A 42 -2.55 -13.27 0.23
C PHE A 42 -3.66 -12.32 -0.24
N ILE A 43 -3.88 -11.20 0.45
CA ILE A 43 -4.92 -10.23 0.09
C ILE A 43 -4.42 -9.38 -1.07
N ASN A 44 -5.13 -9.40 -2.19
CA ASN A 44 -4.71 -8.76 -3.44
C ASN A 44 -4.97 -7.24 -3.46
N HIS A 45 -4.39 -6.61 -4.49
CA HIS A 45 -4.65 -5.22 -4.82
C HIS A 45 -5.99 -5.05 -5.56
N SER A 46 -6.71 -3.97 -5.26
CA SER A 46 -7.74 -3.40 -6.14
C SER A 46 -7.62 -1.88 -6.21
N CYS A 47 -7.96 -1.31 -7.37
CA CYS A 47 -8.12 0.14 -7.54
C CYS A 47 -9.45 0.65 -6.94
N GLU A 48 -10.40 -0.26 -6.69
CA GLU A 48 -11.66 -0.01 -5.96
C GLU A 48 -11.76 -1.05 -4.82
N PRO A 49 -10.93 -0.91 -3.77
CA PRO A 49 -10.83 -1.91 -2.71
C PRO A 49 -11.99 -1.86 -1.72
N ASN A 50 -12.18 -2.96 -0.97
CA ASN A 50 -13.16 -3.07 0.13
C ASN A 50 -12.50 -3.13 1.53
N LEU A 51 -11.17 -3.14 1.59
CA LEU A 51 -10.36 -2.98 2.80
C LEU A 51 -9.53 -1.70 2.74
N PHE A 52 -9.19 -1.15 3.90
CA PHE A 52 -8.21 -0.09 4.04
C PHE A 52 -7.19 -0.41 5.15
N VAL A 53 -6.01 0.17 5.04
CA VAL A 53 -4.91 0.00 5.99
C VAL A 53 -5.03 1.03 7.11
N GLN A 54 -4.85 0.59 8.35
CA GLN A 54 -4.80 1.43 9.53
C GLN A 54 -3.59 1.05 10.39
N CYS A 55 -2.77 2.04 10.75
CA CYS A 55 -1.72 1.86 11.74
C CYS A 55 -2.31 1.90 13.15
N VAL A 56 -1.99 0.90 13.97
CA VAL A 56 -2.46 0.75 15.35
C VAL A 56 -1.25 0.64 16.29
N LEU A 57 -1.28 1.45 17.36
CA LEU A 57 -0.33 1.40 18.46
C LEU A 57 -0.99 0.73 19.66
N SER A 58 -0.30 -0.22 20.28
CA SER A 58 -0.85 -0.97 21.43
C SER A 58 0.19 -1.20 22.52
N SER A 59 1.34 -1.79 22.21
CA SER A 59 2.39 -2.17 23.15
C SER A 59 3.48 -1.09 23.32
N HIS A 60 3.60 -0.17 22.36
CA HIS A 60 4.56 0.92 22.36
C HIS A 60 3.98 2.16 21.65
N ASN A 61 4.65 3.29 21.80
CA ASN A 61 4.23 4.57 21.20
C ASN A 61 5.09 5.00 19.98
N ASP A 62 5.99 4.13 19.51
CA ASP A 62 6.76 4.39 18.29
C ASP A 62 5.90 4.09 17.04
N ILE A 63 5.55 5.15 16.30
CA ILE A 63 4.75 5.06 15.07
C ILE A 63 5.46 4.30 13.95
N LYS A 64 6.81 4.28 13.93
CA LYS A 64 7.60 3.60 12.90
C LYS A 64 7.48 2.08 13.00
N LEU A 65 7.08 1.58 14.17
CA LEU A 65 6.84 0.17 14.46
C LEU A 65 5.35 -0.16 14.62
N ALA A 66 4.46 0.74 14.19
CA ALA A 66 3.03 0.54 14.36
C ALA A 66 2.55 -0.76 13.70
N THR A 67 1.59 -1.42 14.34
CA THR A 67 0.97 -2.61 13.76
C THR A 67 0.11 -2.21 12.57
N VAL A 68 0.34 -2.84 11.42
CA VAL A 68 -0.46 -2.64 10.20
C VAL A 68 -1.69 -3.55 10.27
N VAL A 69 -2.88 -2.96 10.27
CA VAL A 69 -4.15 -3.68 10.37
C VAL A 69 -5.04 -3.34 9.18
N LEU A 70 -5.67 -4.36 8.60
CA LEU A 70 -6.66 -4.19 7.55
C LEU A 70 -8.06 -4.16 8.15
N PHE A 71 -8.82 -3.11 7.87
CA PHE A 71 -10.22 -2.96 8.28
C PHE A 71 -11.13 -2.94 7.06
N ALA A 72 -12.36 -3.42 7.23
CA ALA A 72 -13.39 -3.30 6.20
C ALA A 72 -13.75 -1.83 5.98
N ALA A 73 -13.63 -1.35 4.74
CA ALA A 73 -14.05 -0.01 4.33
C ALA A 73 -15.57 0.05 4.09
N ASP A 74 -16.14 -1.10 3.68
CA ASP A 74 -17.53 -1.27 3.31
C ASP A 74 -18.12 -2.52 3.99
N ASN A 75 -19.43 -2.71 3.91
CA ASN A 75 -20.05 -3.99 4.24
C ASN A 75 -19.73 -5.00 3.13
N ILE A 76 -19.14 -6.14 3.47
CA ILE A 76 -18.63 -7.11 2.49
C ILE A 76 -19.53 -8.36 2.45
N PRO A 77 -20.27 -8.60 1.35
CA PRO A 77 -21.00 -9.84 1.11
C PRO A 77 -20.13 -11.11 1.20
N PRO A 78 -20.72 -12.27 1.54
CA PRO A 78 -20.02 -13.54 1.47
C PRO A 78 -19.43 -13.80 0.09
N LEU A 79 -18.24 -14.42 0.06
CA LEU A 79 -17.50 -14.81 -1.14
C LEU A 79 -17.00 -13.66 -2.02
N GLN A 80 -17.20 -12.39 -1.63
CA GLN A 80 -16.50 -11.28 -2.28
C GLN A 80 -15.02 -11.30 -1.88
N GLU A 81 -14.14 -11.19 -2.87
CA GLU A 81 -12.70 -11.10 -2.63
C GLU A 81 -12.36 -9.88 -1.77
N LEU A 82 -11.48 -10.09 -0.79
CA LEU A 82 -10.93 -9.01 0.03
C LEU A 82 -9.75 -8.37 -0.69
N THR A 83 -9.76 -7.05 -0.81
CA THR A 83 -8.70 -6.30 -1.50
C THR A 83 -8.43 -4.96 -0.82
N TYR A 84 -7.19 -4.48 -0.90
CA TYR A 84 -6.79 -3.12 -0.48
C TYR A 84 -5.97 -2.43 -1.57
N ASP A 85 -5.82 -1.11 -1.50
CA ASP A 85 -4.91 -0.40 -2.42
C ASP A 85 -3.46 -0.57 -1.91
N TYR A 86 -2.57 -1.10 -2.77
CA TYR A 86 -1.17 -1.29 -2.42
C TYR A 86 -0.40 0.04 -2.34
N GLY A 87 -0.95 1.12 -2.93
CA GLY A 87 -0.40 2.47 -2.79
C GLY A 87 0.90 2.73 -3.55
N TYR A 88 1.32 1.83 -4.44
CA TYR A 88 2.48 2.06 -5.30
C TYR A 88 2.25 3.27 -6.21
N ALA A 89 3.22 4.18 -6.24
CA ALA A 89 3.31 5.24 -7.23
C ALA A 89 3.60 4.64 -8.62
N LEU A 90 3.01 5.20 -9.67
CA LEU A 90 3.35 4.78 -11.03
C LEU A 90 4.79 5.17 -11.35
N ASP A 91 5.47 4.31 -12.09
CA ASP A 91 6.85 4.53 -12.54
C ASP A 91 7.86 4.63 -11.38
N SER A 92 7.53 4.06 -10.22
CA SER A 92 8.35 4.11 -9.00
C SER A 92 9.36 2.97 -8.86
N VAL A 93 9.21 1.90 -9.65
CA VAL A 93 10.05 0.70 -9.56
C VAL A 93 11.02 0.67 -10.74
N TYR A 94 12.32 0.58 -10.44
CA TYR A 94 13.38 0.54 -11.44
C TYR A 94 14.07 -0.82 -11.44
N GLY A 95 14.38 -1.31 -12.64
CA GLY A 95 15.15 -2.52 -12.84
C GLY A 95 16.66 -2.28 -12.63
N PRO A 96 17.46 -3.36 -12.57
CA PRO A 96 18.91 -3.24 -12.45
C PRO A 96 19.58 -2.47 -13.59
N ASP A 97 18.92 -2.37 -14.74
CA ASP A 97 19.34 -1.63 -15.92
C ASP A 97 18.90 -0.15 -15.92
N GLY A 98 18.28 0.31 -14.82
CA GLY A 98 17.77 1.66 -14.66
C GLY A 98 16.46 1.94 -15.41
N ARG A 99 15.84 0.94 -16.05
CA ARG A 99 14.55 1.12 -16.72
C ARG A 99 13.40 0.99 -15.74
N ILE A 100 12.33 1.73 -16.00
CA ILE A 100 11.09 1.62 -15.22
C ILE A 100 10.46 0.24 -15.46
N LEU A 101 10.25 -0.50 -14.39
CA LEU A 101 9.51 -1.75 -14.39
C LEU A 101 8.02 -1.45 -14.28
N GLN A 102 7.23 -2.14 -15.09
CA GLN A 102 5.78 -2.00 -15.10
C GLN A 102 5.14 -3.34 -14.78
N MET A 103 4.12 -3.34 -13.93
CA MET A 103 3.32 -4.51 -13.65
C MET A 103 1.85 -4.23 -13.98
N PRO A 104 1.20 -4.99 -14.87
CA PRO A 104 -0.22 -4.78 -15.18
C PRO A 104 -1.11 -5.09 -13.97
N CYS A 105 -2.17 -4.30 -13.82
CA CYS A 105 -3.21 -4.53 -12.80
C CYS A 105 -4.43 -5.21 -13.43
N TYR A 106 -4.86 -6.31 -12.80
CA TYR A 106 -6.00 -7.13 -13.25
C TYR A 106 -7.17 -7.15 -12.24
N CYS A 107 -7.29 -6.14 -11.38
CA CYS A 107 -8.32 -6.11 -10.33
C CYS A 107 -9.78 -6.08 -10.82
N GLY A 108 -10.03 -5.87 -12.12
CA GLY A 108 -11.38 -5.85 -12.69
C GLY A 108 -12.22 -4.60 -12.40
N ALA A 109 -11.71 -3.66 -11.60
CA ALA A 109 -12.39 -2.41 -11.27
C ALA A 109 -12.73 -1.56 -12.52
N ALA A 110 -13.87 -0.87 -12.50
CA ALA A 110 -14.34 -0.07 -13.63
C ALA A 110 -13.37 1.09 -13.93
N TYR A 111 -12.85 1.71 -12.87
CA TYR A 111 -11.86 2.77 -12.92
C TYR A 111 -10.44 2.26 -12.58
N CYS A 112 -10.10 1.06 -13.05
CA CYS A 112 -8.76 0.49 -12.85
C CYS A 112 -7.65 1.32 -13.53
N ARG A 113 -6.60 1.66 -12.79
CA ARG A 113 -5.41 2.40 -13.27
C ARG A 113 -4.49 1.60 -14.20
N LYS A 114 -4.87 0.36 -14.53
CA LYS A 114 -4.21 -0.59 -15.45
C LYS A 114 -2.81 -1.07 -15.05
N ARG A 115 -2.16 -0.46 -14.06
CA ARG A 115 -0.86 -0.86 -13.53
C ARG A 115 -0.85 -0.97 -12.00
N LEU A 116 -0.04 -1.87 -11.46
CA LEU A 116 0.30 -1.95 -10.05
C LEU A 116 1.41 -0.97 -9.71
N PHE A 117 2.47 -0.94 -10.53
CA PHE A 117 3.56 0.03 -10.47
C PHE A 117 4.11 0.30 -11.86
#